data_AF-A0AA39SH59-F1
#
_entry.id   AF-A0AA39SH59-F1
#
_cell.length_a   1.000
_cell.length_b   1.000
_cell.length_c   1.000
_cell.angle_alpha   90.00
_cell.angle_beta   90.00
_cell.angle_gamma   90.00
#
_symmetry.space_group_name_H-M   'P 1'
#
loop_
_entity.id
_entity.type
_entity.pdbx_description
1 polymer ?
#
loop_
_entity_poly.entity_id
_entity_poly.type
_entity_poly.pdbx_seq_one_letter_code
_entity_poly.pdbx_strand_id
1 'polypeptide(L)'
;MTSNVVSRAAFGKRCKDQHAFTTLLGEIVILAGGFNIADLYPSLTFLRTMSGIKPALQKIQKKIDKILGDLVTEHQLRRKETTNGDVNSDDEDLLDTLLNYAEANNFDFQLTIDQIKAIIMVRLL
;
A
#
# COMPACT_ATOMS: atom_id res chain seq x y z
N MET A 1 -12.12 -2.89 -12.56
CA MET A 1 -12.92 -1.68 -12.26
C MET A 1 -12.97 -1.37 -10.77
N THR A 2 -13.06 -2.36 -9.88
CA THR A 2 -13.01 -2.19 -8.42
C THR A 2 -11.71 -1.56 -7.92
N SER A 3 -10.53 -2.02 -8.39
CA SER A 3 -9.22 -1.49 -7.95
C SER A 3 -9.08 0.02 -8.11
N ASN A 4 -9.58 0.60 -9.21
CA ASN A 4 -9.47 2.04 -9.45
C ASN A 4 -10.32 2.84 -8.44
N VAL A 5 -11.51 2.36 -8.09
CA VAL A 5 -12.37 3.01 -7.09
C VAL A 5 -11.74 2.97 -5.70
N VAL A 6 -11.23 1.81 -5.26
CA VAL A 6 -10.62 1.69 -3.93
C VAL A 6 -9.30 2.44 -3.85
N SER A 7 -8.48 2.41 -4.91
CA SER A 7 -7.25 3.21 -5.01
C SER A 7 -7.55 4.70 -4.99
N ARG A 8 -8.60 5.18 -5.67
CA ARG A 8 -9.03 6.59 -5.59
C ARG A 8 -9.58 6.99 -4.22
N ALA A 9 -10.18 6.07 -3.49
CA ALA A 9 -10.63 6.33 -2.11
C ALA A 9 -9.45 6.33 -1.13
N ALA A 10 -8.43 5.51 -1.37
CA ALA A 10 -7.25 5.39 -0.52
C ALA A 10 -6.25 6.55 -0.72
N PHE A 11 -6.11 7.04 -1.96
CA PHE A 11 -5.06 7.97 -2.39
C PHE A 11 -5.59 9.21 -3.14
N GLY A 12 -6.91 9.43 -3.13
CA GLY A 12 -7.53 10.53 -3.84
C GLY A 12 -7.47 10.43 -5.36
N LYS A 13 -7.79 11.53 -6.05
CA LYS A 13 -7.85 11.58 -7.53
C LYS A 13 -6.47 11.53 -8.23
N ARG A 14 -5.35 11.55 -7.51
CA ARG A 14 -4.02 11.92 -8.07
C ARG A 14 -2.89 10.90 -7.88
N CYS A 15 -3.18 9.61 -7.72
CA CYS A 15 -2.12 8.60 -7.73
C CYS A 15 -1.55 8.41 -9.16
N LYS A 16 -0.41 9.06 -9.47
CA LYS A 16 0.28 8.96 -10.78
C LYS A 16 0.61 7.50 -11.15
N ASP A 17 0.91 6.69 -10.15
CA ASP A 17 1.27 5.28 -10.30
C ASP A 17 0.09 4.32 -10.09
N GLN A 18 -1.16 4.80 -10.15
CA GLN A 18 -2.37 4.01 -9.88
C GLN A 18 -2.45 2.73 -10.73
N HIS A 19 -2.13 2.84 -12.02
CA HIS A 19 -2.14 1.70 -12.92
C HIS A 19 -1.06 0.67 -12.53
N ALA A 20 0.16 1.14 -12.25
CA ALA A 20 1.26 0.29 -11.81
C ALA A 20 0.93 -0.41 -10.48
N PHE A 21 0.37 0.32 -9.53
CA PHE A 21 -0.07 -0.21 -8.24
C PHE A 21 -1.17 -1.28 -8.39
N THR A 22 -2.18 -1.02 -9.22
CA THR A 22 -3.26 -1.98 -9.51
C THR A 22 -2.72 -3.26 -10.15
N THR A 23 -1.78 -3.14 -11.09
CA THR A 23 -1.14 -4.30 -11.73
C THR A 23 -0.37 -5.14 -10.71
N LEU A 24 0.39 -4.49 -9.82
CA LEU A 24 1.15 -5.19 -8.78
C LEU A 24 0.24 -5.90 -7.76
N LEU A 25 -0.92 -5.31 -7.42
CA LEU A 25 -1.93 -5.99 -6.60
C LEU A 25 -2.49 -7.24 -7.31
N GLY A 26 -2.76 -7.16 -8.61
CA GLY A 26 -3.15 -8.31 -9.40
C GLY A 26 -2.10 -9.43 -9.38
N GLU A 27 -0.82 -9.08 -9.51
CA GLU A 27 0.30 -10.03 -9.39
C GLU A 27 0.35 -10.66 -7.99
N ILE A 28 0.08 -9.90 -6.91
CA ILE A 28 0.01 -10.44 -5.54
C ILE A 28 -1.13 -11.45 -5.42
N VAL A 29 -2.33 -11.13 -5.91
CA VAL A 29 -3.49 -12.03 -5.84
C VAL A 29 -3.21 -13.32 -6.60
N ILE A 30 -2.55 -13.25 -7.75
CA ILE A 30 -2.14 -14.43 -8.53
C ILE A 30 -1.08 -15.25 -7.78
N LEU A 31 -0.08 -14.60 -7.16
CA LEU A 31 0.96 -15.30 -6.41
C LEU A 31 0.44 -15.89 -5.08
N ALA A 32 -0.52 -15.22 -4.44
CA ALA A 32 -1.15 -15.67 -3.21
C ALA A 32 -2.20 -16.76 -3.44
N GLY A 33 -2.91 -16.71 -4.57
CA GLY A 33 -3.91 -17.71 -4.98
C GLY A 33 -3.37 -18.82 -5.90
N GLY A 34 -2.15 -18.70 -6.40
CA GLY A 34 -1.50 -19.68 -7.26
C GLY A 34 -1.13 -20.95 -6.49
N PHE A 35 -1.26 -22.11 -7.13
CA PHE A 35 -0.89 -23.41 -6.56
C PHE A 35 0.57 -23.40 -6.07
N ASN A 36 0.74 -23.35 -4.75
CA ASN A 36 2.03 -23.60 -4.14
C ASN A 36 2.16 -25.11 -3.91
N ILE A 37 2.98 -25.79 -4.72
CA ILE A 37 3.28 -27.23 -4.57
C ILE A 37 3.77 -27.56 -3.15
N ALA A 38 4.41 -26.61 -2.46
CA ALA A 38 4.83 -26.79 -1.07
C ALA A 38 3.66 -26.86 -0.08
N ASP A 39 2.46 -26.38 -0.44
CA ASP A 39 1.26 -26.48 0.39
C ASP A 39 0.54 -27.82 0.18
N LEU A 40 0.69 -28.44 -1.00
CA LEU A 40 0.24 -29.82 -1.27
C LEU A 40 1.17 -30.88 -0.65
N TYR A 41 2.48 -30.60 -0.62
CA TYR A 41 3.48 -31.54 -0.09
C TYR A 41 4.36 -30.85 0.97
N PRO A 42 3.83 -30.58 2.18
CA PRO A 42 4.55 -29.86 3.22
C PRO A 42 5.84 -30.56 3.69
N SER A 43 5.94 -31.86 3.50
CA SER A 43 7.12 -32.69 3.82
C SER A 43 8.31 -32.44 2.88
N LEU A 44 8.07 -31.90 1.68
CA LEU A 44 9.10 -31.61 0.69
C LEU A 44 9.56 -30.16 0.82
N THR A 45 10.28 -29.87 1.90
CA THR A 45 10.76 -28.52 2.26
C THR A 45 11.61 -27.85 1.17
N PHE A 46 12.28 -28.61 0.31
CA PHE A 46 13.02 -28.05 -0.83
C PHE A 46 12.11 -27.38 -1.87
N LEU A 47 10.85 -27.82 -2.03
CA LEU A 47 9.89 -27.21 -2.97
C LEU A 47 9.49 -25.81 -2.52
N ARG A 48 9.46 -25.55 -1.21
CA ARG A 48 9.26 -24.20 -0.67
C ARG A 48 10.40 -23.26 -1.07
N THR A 49 11.64 -23.76 -1.03
CA THR A 49 12.85 -23.00 -1.37
C THR A 49 13.06 -22.84 -2.87
N MET A 50 12.65 -23.84 -3.66
CA MET A 50 12.69 -23.83 -5.12
C MET A 50 11.51 -23.06 -5.73
N SER A 51 10.42 -22.85 -4.96
CA SER A 51 9.32 -22.00 -5.41
C SER A 51 9.84 -20.58 -5.68
N GLY A 52 9.69 -20.11 -6.92
CA GLY A 52 10.02 -18.74 -7.31
C GLY A 52 9.11 -17.68 -6.69
N ILE A 53 8.16 -18.09 -5.85
CA ILE A 53 7.11 -17.26 -5.26
C ILE A 53 7.71 -16.24 -4.28
N LYS A 54 8.57 -16.68 -3.35
CA LYS A 54 9.19 -15.79 -2.36
C LYS A 54 9.99 -14.63 -2.98
N PRO A 55 10.95 -14.86 -3.91
CA PRO A 55 11.67 -13.77 -4.54
C PRO A 55 10.77 -12.89 -5.44
N ALA A 56 9.75 -13.47 -6.08
CA ALA A 56 8.77 -12.69 -6.85
C ALA A 56 7.97 -11.73 -5.94
N LEU A 57 7.48 -12.23 -4.80
CA LEU A 57 6.74 -11.43 -3.83
C LEU A 57 7.59 -10.32 -3.23
N GLN A 58 8.85 -10.60 -2.89
CA GLN A 58 9.80 -9.57 -2.41
C GLN A 58 10.04 -8.48 -3.46
N LYS A 59 10.11 -8.84 -4.74
CA LYS A 59 10.29 -7.88 -5.84
C LYS A 59 9.05 -6.99 -5.99
N ILE A 60 7.86 -7.54 -5.84
CA ILE A 60 6.60 -6.79 -5.88
C ILE A 60 6.48 -5.88 -4.65
N GLN A 61 6.78 -6.39 -3.46
CA GLN A 61 6.78 -5.62 -2.21
C GLN A 61 7.66 -4.37 -2.33
N LYS A 62 8.89 -4.49 -2.85
CA LYS A 62 9.79 -3.35 -3.06
C LYS A 62 9.21 -2.28 -3.99
N LYS A 63 8.48 -2.69 -5.04
CA LYS A 63 7.84 -1.75 -5.97
C LYS A 63 6.67 -1.03 -5.31
N ILE A 64 5.86 -1.75 -4.52
CA ILE A 64 4.73 -1.15 -3.79
C ILE A 64 5.23 -0.21 -2.70
N ASP A 65 6.25 -0.59 -1.94
CA ASP A 65 6.87 0.28 -0.94
C ASP A 65 7.37 1.59 -1.55
N LYS A 66 7.95 1.53 -2.75
CA LYS A 66 8.36 2.73 -3.47
C LYS A 66 7.17 3.62 -3.82
N ILE A 67 6.12 3.05 -4.44
CA ILE A 67 4.91 3.79 -4.82
C ILE A 67 4.27 4.45 -3.58
N LEU A 68 4.13 3.71 -2.49
CA LEU A 68 3.54 4.24 -1.26
C LEU A 68 4.44 5.29 -0.60
N GLY A 69 5.76 5.13 -0.65
CA GLY A 69 6.71 6.13 -0.14
C GLY A 69 6.67 7.44 -0.92
N ASP A 70 6.63 7.36 -2.25
CA ASP A 70 6.50 8.51 -3.14
C ASP A 70 5.18 9.26 -2.86
N LEU A 71 4.10 8.51 -2.63
CA LEU A 71 2.78 9.06 -2.35
C LEU A 71 2.67 9.72 -0.97
N VAL A 72 3.25 9.12 0.07
CA VAL A 72 3.38 9.74 1.40
C VAL A 72 4.15 11.06 1.30
N THR A 73 5.24 11.08 0.54
CA THR A 73 6.06 12.28 0.34
C THR A 73 5.27 13.38 -0.37
N GLU A 74 4.53 13.05 -1.43
CA GLU A 74 3.67 13.99 -2.14
C GLU A 74 2.61 14.60 -1.22
N HIS A 75 1.97 13.77 -0.39
CA HIS A 75 0.96 14.23 0.58
C HIS A 75 1.55 15.17 1.63
N GLN A 76 2.70 14.84 2.21
CA GLN A 76 3.38 15.69 3.17
C GLN A 76 3.82 17.04 2.56
N LEU A 77 4.24 17.06 1.28
CA LEU A 77 4.60 18.29 0.59
C LEU A 77 3.37 19.19 0.36
N ARG A 78 2.25 18.63 -0.14
CA ARG A 78 1.02 19.41 -0.33
C ARG A 78 0.54 20.05 0.97
N ARG A 79 0.57 19.29 2.07
CA ARG A 79 0.17 19.78 3.40
C ARG A 79 0.95 21.01 3.82
N LYS A 80 2.27 21.02 3.59
CA LYS A 80 3.14 22.17 3.88
C LYS A 80 2.81 23.39 3.02
N GLU A 81 2.35 23.19 1.79
CA GLU A 81 1.95 24.26 0.88
C GLU A 81 0.57 24.86 1.23
N THR A 82 -0.37 24.04 1.75
CA THR A 82 -1.74 24.45 2.12
C THR A 82 -1.86 25.19 3.45
N THR A 83 -0.82 25.22 4.30
CA THR A 83 -0.82 25.99 5.57
C THR A 83 -0.98 27.51 5.36
N ASN A 84 -0.89 28.00 4.12
CA ASN A 84 -1.00 29.43 3.77
C ASN A 84 -2.39 29.90 3.30
N GLY A 85 -3.42 29.04 3.29
CA GLY A 85 -4.79 29.50 3.01
C GLY A 85 -5.70 28.41 2.47
N ASP A 86 -6.79 28.19 3.21
CA ASP A 86 -8.00 27.43 2.85
C ASP A 86 -7.83 25.91 2.65
N VAL A 87 -7.93 25.18 3.77
CA VAL A 87 -8.07 23.72 3.75
C VAL A 87 -9.51 23.41 3.35
N ASN A 88 -9.74 23.19 2.06
CA ASN A 88 -10.96 22.54 1.61
C ASN A 88 -10.92 21.08 2.08
N SER A 89 -11.79 20.74 3.04
CA SER A 89 -11.94 19.39 3.63
C SER A 89 -12.35 18.31 2.63
N ASP A 90 -12.71 18.68 1.40
CA ASP A 90 -13.26 17.79 0.39
C ASP A 90 -12.20 16.98 -0.39
N ASP A 91 -10.91 17.26 -0.18
CA ASP A 91 -9.79 16.54 -0.82
C ASP A 91 -9.00 15.64 0.16
N GLU A 92 -9.47 15.49 1.41
CA GLU A 92 -8.85 14.59 2.39
C GLU A 92 -9.15 13.12 2.05
N ASP A 93 -8.10 12.33 1.84
CA ASP A 93 -8.23 10.89 1.62
C ASP A 93 -7.83 10.06 2.84
N LEU A 94 -7.96 8.73 2.71
CA LEU A 94 -7.62 7.80 3.79
C LEU A 94 -6.15 7.90 4.22
N LEU A 95 -5.23 8.15 3.28
CA LEU A 95 -3.82 8.35 3.63
C LEU A 95 -3.64 9.64 4.43
N ASP A 96 -4.31 10.72 4.04
CA ASP A 96 -4.28 11.97 4.78
C ASP A 96 -4.82 11.80 6.21
N THR A 97 -5.92 11.07 6.36
CA THR A 97 -6.50 10.77 7.68
C THR A 97 -5.51 9.99 8.57
N LEU A 98 -4.84 8.98 8.00
CA LEU A 98 -3.86 8.17 8.74
C LEU A 98 -2.58 8.94 9.09
N LEU A 99 -2.12 9.84 8.21
CA LEU A 99 -0.98 10.72 8.49
C LEU A 99 -1.32 11.74 9.59
N ASN A 100 -2.52 12.34 9.55
CA ASN A 100 -3.00 13.22 10.62
C ASN A 100 -3.02 12.51 11.96
N TYR A 101 -3.51 11.27 11.98
CA TYR A 101 -3.54 10.44 13.18
C TYR A 101 -2.12 10.15 13.73
N ALA A 102 -1.17 9.84 12.85
CA ALA A 102 0.23 9.61 13.22
C ALA A 102 0.93 10.86 13.78
N GLU A 103 0.65 12.04 13.22
CA GLU A 103 1.27 13.31 13.62
C GLU A 103 0.63 13.91 14.89
N ALA A 104 -0.66 13.65 15.11
CA ALA A 104 -1.40 14.21 16.24
C ALA A 104 -0.82 13.81 17.61
N ASN A 105 0.01 12.75 17.69
CA ASN A 105 0.81 12.34 18.87
C ASN A 105 0.05 12.28 20.22
N ASN A 106 -1.29 12.28 20.19
CA ASN A 106 -2.18 12.41 21.34
C ASN A 106 -2.86 11.08 21.71
N PHE A 107 -2.42 9.97 21.14
CA PHE A 107 -3.02 8.65 21.32
C PHE A 107 -2.03 7.70 21.99
N ASP A 108 -2.53 6.78 22.82
CA ASP A 108 -1.75 5.70 23.45
C ASP A 108 -1.04 4.78 22.43
N PHE A 109 -1.40 4.90 21.15
CA PHE A 109 -0.81 4.17 20.04
C PHE A 109 -0.31 5.14 18.94
N GLN A 110 0.99 5.12 18.67
CA GLN A 110 1.62 5.87 17.59
C GLN A 110 1.66 5.04 16.31
N LEU A 111 1.02 5.51 15.25
CA LEU A 111 1.08 4.87 13.94
C LEU A 111 2.40 5.22 13.24
N THR A 112 3.19 4.22 12.88
CA THR A 112 4.38 4.42 12.05
C THR A 112 4.01 4.45 10.56
N ILE A 113 4.85 5.06 9.73
CA ILE A 113 4.63 5.09 8.28
C ILE A 113 4.53 3.67 7.71
N ASP A 114 5.30 2.71 8.22
CA ASP A 114 5.22 1.32 7.77
C ASP A 114 3.88 0.65 8.16
N GLN A 115 3.31 1.01 9.31
CA GLN A 115 1.96 0.58 9.69
C GLN A 115 0.89 1.22 8.80
N ILE A 116 1.04 2.49 8.42
CA ILE A 116 0.15 3.16 7.46
C ILE A 116 0.17 2.41 6.12
N LYS A 117 1.36 2.13 5.58
CA LYS A 117 1.53 1.38 4.33
C LYS A 117 0.87 0.00 4.41
N ALA A 118 1.02 -0.69 5.54
CA ALA A 118 0.43 -2.01 5.76
C ALA A 118 -1.11 -1.98 5.77
N ILE A 119 -1.72 -1.01 6.46
CA ILE A 119 -3.18 -0.84 6.51
C ILE A 119 -3.74 -0.59 5.11
N ILE A 120 -3.07 0.27 4.33
CA ILE A 120 -3.44 0.56 2.96
C ILE A 120 -3.36 -0.71 2.09
N MET A 121 -2.28 -1.48 2.20
CA MET A 121 -2.09 -2.75 1.48
C MET A 121 -3.19 -3.77 1.80
N VAL A 122 -3.47 -3.99 3.09
CA VAL A 122 -4.49 -4.96 3.52
C VAL A 122 -5.89 -4.54 3.06
N ARG A 123 -6.19 -3.25 3.02
CA ARG A 123 -7.52 -2.75 2.62
C ARG A 123 -7.77 -2.79 1.12
N LEU A 124 -6.71 -2.84 0.31
CA LEU A 124 -6.73 -2.81 -1.16
C LEU A 124 -6.64 -4.21 -1.81
N LEU A 125 -6.26 -5.24 -1.05
CA LEU A 125 -6.37 -6.66 -1.40
C LEU A 125 -7.80 -7.18 -1.14
#